data_AF-A0A813ITH6-F1
#
_entry.id   AF-A0A813ITH6-F1
#
_cell.length_a   1.000
_cell.length_b   1.000
_cell.length_c   1.000
_cell.angle_alpha   90.00
_cell.angle_beta   90.00
_cell.angle_gamma   90.00
#
_symmetry.space_group_name_H-M   'P 1'
#
loop_
_entity.id
_entity.type
_entity.pdbx_description
1 polymer ?
#
loop_
_entity_poly.entity_id
_entity_poly.type
_entity_poly.pdbx_seq_one_letter_code
_entity_poly.pdbx_strand_id
1 'polypeptide(L)'
;VKCADSDDAPSWGWNVVGDAGFRPSDLQQGGVGDCWFMSALAVVAERHDLMAKLLPNLNAGGESGCQEVRLFLDGRWTSVLVDDHLPTTTRQKRPTPDGSGLVFGRCAERQLWVSLIEKAYAKAHGSYNSISGGVISEALLDLTGAPTEVVHFRDPDFDADLFWARLVTLLQAGCPVGCGTSAETIEELGL
;
A
#
# COMPACT_ATOMS: atom_id res chain seq x y z
N VAL A 1 14.71 -9.54 1.11
CA VAL A 1 14.65 -9.75 2.58
C VAL A 1 15.81 -10.63 2.99
N LYS A 2 17.02 -10.06 2.99
CA LYS A 2 18.16 -10.70 3.64
C LYS A 2 18.10 -10.36 5.12
N CYS A 3 17.47 -11.21 5.91
CA CYS A 3 17.71 -11.22 7.34
C CYS A 3 18.96 -12.07 7.59
N ALA A 4 19.90 -11.50 8.34
CA ALA A 4 21.09 -12.08 8.96
C ALA A 4 21.57 -13.44 8.43
N ASP A 5 22.79 -13.42 7.87
CA ASP A 5 23.55 -14.56 7.37
C ASP A 5 23.38 -15.82 8.23
N SER A 6 22.73 -16.82 7.63
CA SER A 6 22.94 -18.22 7.96
C SER A 6 22.96 -18.99 6.63
N ASP A 7 24.11 -19.58 6.33
CA ASP A 7 24.46 -20.18 5.03
C ASP A 7 23.63 -21.44 4.65
N ASP A 8 22.57 -21.77 5.39
CA ASP A 8 21.77 -22.98 5.24
C ASP A 8 20.27 -22.73 4.99
N ALA A 9 19.87 -21.51 4.60
CA ALA A 9 18.46 -21.23 4.28
C ALA A 9 18.08 -21.82 2.90
N PRO A 10 17.06 -22.71 2.80
CA PRO A 10 16.65 -23.29 1.52
C PRO A 10 16.17 -22.22 0.53
N SER A 11 16.50 -22.39 -0.75
CA SER A 11 16.25 -21.45 -1.86
C SER A 11 14.77 -21.34 -2.25
N TRP A 12 13.91 -20.93 -1.31
CA TRP A 12 12.55 -20.49 -1.61
C TRP A 12 12.60 -18.97 -1.82
N GLY A 13 12.95 -18.57 -3.05
CA GLY A 13 13.23 -17.18 -3.41
C GLY A 13 12.05 -16.25 -3.16
N TRP A 14 12.33 -15.10 -2.54
CA TRP A 14 11.38 -13.99 -2.48
C TRP A 14 11.31 -13.32 -3.84
N ASN A 15 10.10 -13.05 -4.31
CA ASN A 15 9.88 -12.29 -5.54
C ASN A 15 9.41 -10.87 -5.21
N VAL A 16 9.72 -9.90 -6.06
CA VAL A 16 9.13 -8.56 -5.94
C VAL A 16 7.62 -8.66 -6.15
N VAL A 17 7.21 -9.32 -7.24
CA VAL A 17 5.81 -9.69 -7.55
C VAL A 17 5.82 -11.15 -7.97
N GLY A 18 4.88 -11.94 -7.44
CA GLY A 18 4.73 -13.35 -7.81
C GLY A 18 3.92 -13.54 -9.09
N ASP A 19 3.79 -14.79 -9.55
CA ASP A 19 2.99 -15.15 -10.74
C ASP A 19 1.51 -14.73 -10.61
N ALA A 20 1.04 -14.60 -9.38
CA ALA A 20 -0.29 -14.12 -9.02
C ALA A 20 -0.54 -12.64 -9.35
N GLY A 21 0.52 -11.86 -9.61
CA GLY A 21 0.45 -10.42 -9.87
C GLY A 21 0.18 -9.61 -8.61
N PHE A 22 -0.38 -8.41 -8.79
CA PHE A 22 -0.81 -7.55 -7.69
C PHE A 22 -2.21 -7.95 -7.25
N ARG A 23 -2.36 -8.53 -6.07
CA ARG A 23 -3.68 -8.82 -5.52
C ARG A 23 -3.94 -7.97 -4.28
N PRO A 24 -5.06 -7.26 -4.21
CA PRO A 24 -5.45 -6.53 -3.01
C PRO A 24 -5.59 -7.45 -1.78
N SER A 25 -5.99 -8.71 -2.00
CA SER A 25 -6.06 -9.75 -0.97
C SER A 25 -4.71 -10.09 -0.34
N ASP A 26 -3.60 -9.73 -0.99
CA ASP A 26 -2.26 -9.99 -0.46
C ASP A 26 -1.89 -8.96 0.61
N LEU A 27 -2.47 -7.77 0.63
CA LEU A 27 -2.10 -6.74 1.61
C LEU A 27 -2.44 -7.15 3.04
N GLN A 28 -1.41 -7.18 3.88
CA GLN A 28 -1.55 -7.30 5.31
C GLN A 28 -0.85 -6.13 5.97
N GLN A 29 -1.61 -5.33 6.73
CA GLN A 29 -1.06 -4.25 7.53
C GLN A 29 -0.16 -4.80 8.64
N GLY A 30 0.97 -4.13 8.85
CA GLY A 30 1.89 -4.44 9.95
C GLY A 30 1.66 -3.57 11.18
N GLY A 31 2.75 -3.24 11.88
CA GLY A 31 2.72 -2.54 13.17
C GLY A 31 2.63 -1.02 13.13
N VAL A 32 2.38 -0.39 11.97
CA VAL A 32 2.27 1.07 11.81
C VAL A 32 0.80 1.46 11.61
N GLY A 33 0.42 2.64 12.11
CA GLY A 33 -0.93 3.21 11.95
C GLY A 33 -1.18 3.80 10.56
N ASP A 34 -0.79 3.10 9.50
CA ASP A 34 -0.88 3.52 8.09
C ASP A 34 -2.00 2.80 7.33
N CYS A 35 -3.05 2.36 8.03
CA CYS A 35 -4.20 1.70 7.42
C CYS A 35 -4.83 2.50 6.27
N TRP A 36 -4.78 3.83 6.37
CA TRP A 36 -5.21 4.77 5.33
C TRP A 36 -4.42 4.58 4.02
N PHE A 37 -3.11 4.43 4.12
CA PHE A 37 -2.21 4.19 2.98
C PHE A 37 -2.39 2.78 2.44
N MET A 38 -2.44 1.77 3.32
CA MET A 38 -2.64 0.37 2.92
C MET A 38 -3.99 0.15 2.24
N SER A 39 -5.05 0.82 2.70
CA SER A 39 -6.37 0.77 2.04
C SER A 39 -6.34 1.40 0.65
N ALA A 40 -5.66 2.54 0.49
CA ALA A 40 -5.48 3.16 -0.82
C ALA A 40 -4.65 2.26 -1.76
N LEU A 41 -3.58 1.65 -1.26
CA LEU A 41 -2.75 0.74 -2.04
C LEU A 41 -3.53 -0.50 -2.48
N ALA A 42 -4.41 -1.04 -1.63
CA ALA A 42 -5.31 -2.14 -2.01
C ALA A 42 -6.26 -1.74 -3.16
N VAL A 43 -6.84 -0.53 -3.10
CA VAL A 43 -7.68 0.02 -4.16
C VAL A 43 -6.90 0.21 -5.47
N VAL A 44 -5.66 0.69 -5.40
CA VAL A 44 -4.79 0.87 -6.57
C VAL A 44 -4.31 -0.47 -7.14
N ALA A 45 -4.14 -1.50 -6.31
CA ALA A 45 -3.73 -2.83 -6.74
C ALA A 45 -4.75 -3.53 -7.66
N GLU A 46 -6.03 -3.17 -7.60
CA GLU A 46 -7.06 -3.61 -8.58
C GLU A 46 -6.77 -3.11 -10.01
N ARG A 47 -5.91 -2.09 -10.16
CA ARG A 47 -5.57 -1.46 -11.45
C ARG A 47 -4.10 -1.71 -11.78
N HIS A 48 -3.85 -2.79 -12.51
CA HIS A 48 -2.49 -3.19 -12.91
C HIS A 48 -1.72 -2.09 -13.66
N ASP A 49 -2.40 -1.24 -14.43
CA ASP A 49 -1.77 -0.11 -15.13
C ASP A 49 -1.28 0.98 -14.18
N LEU A 50 -1.94 1.17 -13.02
CA LEU A 50 -1.47 2.07 -11.97
C LEU A 50 -0.30 1.43 -11.21
N MET A 51 -0.37 0.13 -10.90
CA MET A 51 0.74 -0.59 -10.28
C MET A 51 2.02 -0.58 -11.14
N ALA A 52 1.88 -0.70 -12.46
CA ALA A 52 3.01 -0.59 -13.39
C ALA A 52 3.63 0.82 -13.43
N LYS A 53 2.85 1.87 -13.09
CA LYS A 53 3.40 3.22 -12.90
C LYS A 53 4.22 3.28 -11.61
N LEU A 54 3.71 2.72 -10.52
CA LEU A 54 4.39 2.69 -9.22
C LEU A 54 5.69 1.90 -9.26
N LEU A 55 5.70 0.74 -9.93
CA LEU A 55 6.84 -0.15 -10.04
C LEU A 55 7.26 -0.32 -11.52
N PRO A 56 7.98 0.65 -12.12
CA PRO A 56 8.38 0.58 -13.53
C PRO A 56 9.29 -0.60 -13.88
N ASN A 57 10.13 -1.02 -12.93
CA ASN A 57 11.28 -1.89 -13.18
C ASN A 57 11.13 -3.28 -12.56
N LEU A 58 9.88 -3.77 -12.45
CA LEU A 58 9.54 -5.07 -11.85
C LEU A 58 10.44 -6.23 -12.33
N ASN A 59 10.82 -6.20 -13.61
CA ASN A 59 11.60 -7.26 -14.25
C ASN A 59 13.09 -6.94 -14.39
N ALA A 60 13.53 -5.74 -14.01
CA ALA A 60 14.90 -5.26 -14.27
C ALA A 60 15.73 -5.04 -13.00
N GLY A 61 15.11 -4.85 -11.83
CA GLY A 61 15.81 -4.51 -10.58
C GLY A 61 16.29 -5.71 -9.73
N GLY A 62 15.97 -6.94 -10.14
CA GLY A 62 16.21 -8.15 -9.33
C GLY A 62 17.69 -8.40 -9.00
N GLU A 63 18.60 -8.00 -9.88
CA GLU A 63 20.04 -8.27 -9.72
C GLU A 63 20.78 -7.21 -8.89
N SER A 64 20.26 -5.98 -8.82
CA SER A 64 20.93 -4.86 -8.13
C SER A 64 20.62 -4.73 -6.63
N GLY A 65 19.69 -5.52 -6.10
CA GLY A 65 19.24 -5.42 -4.69
C GLY A 65 18.49 -4.12 -4.35
N CYS A 66 18.20 -3.28 -5.35
CA CYS A 66 17.47 -2.03 -5.22
C CYS A 66 16.28 -2.01 -6.19
N GLN A 67 15.21 -1.35 -5.78
CA GLN A 67 13.96 -1.20 -6.52
C GLN A 67 13.59 0.28 -6.61
N GLU A 68 13.12 0.69 -7.78
CA GLU A 68 12.55 2.01 -8.00
C GLU A 68 11.05 1.96 -7.74
N VAL A 69 10.58 2.82 -6.84
CA VAL A 69 9.16 3.09 -6.63
C VAL A 69 8.88 4.53 -7.04
N ARG A 70 7.87 4.76 -7.87
CA ARG A 70 7.44 6.11 -8.27
C ARG A 70 6.19 6.50 -7.50
N LEU A 71 6.24 7.65 -6.84
CA LEU A 71 5.15 8.25 -6.09
C LEU A 71 4.86 9.64 -6.63
N PHE A 72 3.61 10.09 -6.59
CA PHE A 72 3.23 11.43 -6.97
C PHE A 72 3.25 12.35 -5.76
N LEU A 73 4.38 13.04 -5.54
CA LEU A 73 4.58 13.87 -4.35
C LEU A 73 4.80 15.32 -4.78
N ASP A 74 4.23 16.27 -4.03
CA ASP A 74 4.36 17.71 -4.30
C ASP A 74 4.00 18.11 -5.75
N GLY A 75 2.98 17.45 -6.33
CA GLY A 75 2.50 17.74 -7.68
C GLY A 75 3.35 17.16 -8.81
N ARG A 76 4.30 16.25 -8.52
CA ARG A 76 5.14 15.62 -9.55
C ARG A 76 5.46 14.15 -9.24
N TRP A 77 5.63 13.36 -10.30
CA TRP A 77 6.17 12.01 -10.16
C TRP A 77 7.61 12.05 -9.67
N THR A 78 7.86 11.39 -8.55
CA THR A 78 9.14 11.32 -7.84
C THR A 78 9.55 9.86 -7.69
N SER A 79 10.75 9.54 -8.20
CA SER A 79 11.36 8.22 -8.07
C SER A 79 12.08 8.08 -6.73
N VAL A 80 11.72 7.06 -5.96
CA VAL A 80 12.32 6.70 -4.68
C VAL A 80 13.00 5.34 -4.83
N LEU A 81 14.32 5.32 -4.73
CA LEU A 81 15.10 4.09 -4.73
C LEU A 81 15.11 3.49 -3.31
N VAL A 82 14.74 2.21 -3.20
CA VAL A 82 14.76 1.44 -1.95
C VAL A 82 15.52 0.15 -2.14
N ASP A 83 16.39 -0.19 -1.18
CA ASP A 83 16.99 -1.52 -1.10
C ASP A 83 16.01 -2.55 -0.51
N ASP A 84 16.39 -3.83 -0.54
CA ASP A 84 15.58 -4.94 -0.03
C ASP A 84 15.77 -5.26 1.48
N HIS A 85 16.48 -4.40 2.23
CA HIS A 85 16.59 -4.51 3.69
C HIS A 85 15.31 -3.99 4.34
N LEU A 86 14.44 -4.93 4.71
CA LEU A 86 13.16 -4.64 5.33
C LEU A 86 13.22 -4.86 6.86
N PRO A 87 12.55 -4.01 7.66
CA PRO A 87 12.49 -4.19 9.11
C PRO A 87 11.84 -5.52 9.49
N THR A 88 12.55 -6.33 10.27
CA THR A 88 12.09 -7.63 10.77
C THR A 88 12.27 -7.75 12.27
N THR A 89 11.50 -8.62 12.91
CA THR A 89 11.71 -8.96 14.31
C THR A 89 11.27 -10.39 14.61
N THR A 90 12.04 -11.08 15.43
CA THR A 90 11.73 -12.41 15.96
C THR A 90 10.83 -12.35 17.20
N ARG A 91 10.55 -11.15 17.71
CA ARG A 91 9.83 -10.92 18.98
C ARG A 91 8.34 -10.59 18.80
N GLN A 92 7.77 -10.78 17.61
CA GLN A 92 6.36 -10.48 17.39
C GLN A 92 5.46 -11.39 18.25
N LYS A 93 4.45 -10.80 18.92
CA LYS A 93 3.45 -11.57 19.68
C LYS A 93 2.70 -12.57 18.80
N ARG A 94 2.49 -12.21 17.52
CA ARG A 94 1.94 -13.10 16.49
C ARG A 94 3.00 -13.24 15.40
N PRO A 95 3.64 -14.40 15.26
CA PRO A 95 4.57 -14.66 14.17
C PRO A 95 3.88 -14.46 12.81
N THR A 96 4.66 -14.06 11.82
CA THR A 96 4.17 -13.96 10.45
C THR A 96 3.95 -15.39 9.90
N PRO A 97 2.83 -15.69 9.23
CA PRO A 97 2.54 -17.05 8.75
C PRO A 97 3.59 -17.62 7.80
N ASP A 98 4.26 -16.74 7.06
CA ASP A 98 5.33 -17.03 6.11
C ASP A 98 6.73 -17.19 6.76
N GLY A 99 6.86 -16.89 8.06
CA GLY A 99 8.11 -16.91 8.83
C GLY A 99 9.06 -15.74 8.56
N SER A 100 8.65 -14.73 7.78
CA SER A 100 9.49 -13.59 7.39
C SER A 100 9.88 -12.66 8.54
N GLY A 101 9.05 -12.58 9.59
CA GLY A 101 9.27 -11.63 10.68
C GLY A 101 9.08 -10.15 10.29
N LEU A 102 8.56 -9.86 9.09
CA LEU A 102 8.31 -8.49 8.61
C LEU A 102 7.42 -7.73 9.60
N VAL A 103 7.86 -6.54 9.99
CA VAL A 103 7.21 -5.72 11.02
C VAL A 103 6.09 -4.87 10.46
N PHE A 104 6.26 -4.38 9.23
CA PHE A 104 5.35 -3.45 8.58
C PHE A 104 4.54 -4.18 7.49
N GLY A 105 3.94 -3.43 6.56
CA GLY A 105 3.14 -3.95 5.47
C GLY A 105 3.81 -5.10 4.71
N ARG A 106 3.04 -6.15 4.46
CA ARG A 106 3.53 -7.35 3.77
C ARG A 106 2.46 -7.95 2.85
N CYS A 107 2.92 -8.79 1.93
CA CYS A 107 2.06 -9.67 1.18
C CYS A 107 1.73 -10.94 2.01
N ALA A 108 0.57 -11.54 1.77
CA ALA A 108 0.20 -12.84 2.34
C ALA A 108 1.08 -13.97 1.80
N GLU A 109 1.44 -13.88 0.53
CA GLU A 109 2.42 -14.73 -0.13
C GLU A 109 3.83 -14.10 -0.04
N ARG A 110 4.86 -14.85 -0.45
CA ARG A 110 6.27 -14.40 -0.42
C ARG A 110 6.60 -13.38 -1.52
N GLN A 111 5.86 -12.28 -1.53
CA GLN A 111 6.01 -11.15 -2.45
C GLN A 111 6.41 -9.89 -1.66
N LEU A 112 7.16 -8.98 -2.29
CA LEU A 112 7.74 -7.80 -1.62
C LEU A 112 7.15 -6.47 -2.06
N TRP A 113 6.28 -6.43 -3.07
CA TRP A 113 5.78 -5.19 -3.63
C TRP A 113 5.11 -4.28 -2.60
N VAL A 114 4.34 -4.84 -1.66
CA VAL A 114 3.71 -4.07 -0.56
C VAL A 114 4.78 -3.44 0.32
N SER A 115 5.72 -4.25 0.82
CA SER A 115 6.77 -3.79 1.72
C SER A 115 7.71 -2.76 1.07
N LEU A 116 7.96 -2.89 -0.23
CA LEU A 116 8.82 -1.97 -0.99
C LEU A 116 8.12 -0.63 -1.24
N ILE A 117 6.83 -0.64 -1.60
CA ILE A 117 6.05 0.59 -1.80
C ILE A 117 5.89 1.33 -0.47
N GLU A 118 5.53 0.63 0.60
CA GLU A 118 5.43 1.21 1.95
C GLU A 118 6.77 1.77 2.42
N LYS A 119 7.89 1.06 2.19
CA LYS A 119 9.24 1.56 2.50
C LYS A 119 9.58 2.83 1.72
N ALA A 120 9.24 2.88 0.44
CA ALA A 120 9.49 4.06 -0.39
C ALA A 120 8.68 5.26 0.09
N TYR A 121 7.43 5.03 0.47
CA TYR A 121 6.56 6.05 1.05
C TYR A 121 7.14 6.54 2.39
N ALA A 122 7.43 5.64 3.33
CA ALA A 122 8.09 5.96 4.59
C ALA A 122 9.40 6.74 4.41
N LYS A 123 10.22 6.37 3.42
CA LYS A 123 11.48 7.07 3.09
C LYS A 123 11.22 8.50 2.59
N ALA A 124 10.22 8.71 1.74
CA ALA A 124 9.86 10.04 1.25
C ALA A 124 9.34 10.94 2.37
N HIS A 125 8.63 10.38 3.35
CA HIS A 125 8.09 11.08 4.52
C HIS A 125 9.05 11.09 5.74
N GLY A 126 10.27 10.55 5.57
CA GLY A 126 11.36 10.59 6.56
C GLY A 126 11.48 9.37 7.48
N SER A 127 10.39 8.66 7.80
CA SER A 127 10.42 7.40 8.56
C SER A 127 9.09 6.63 8.48
N TYR A 128 9.10 5.35 8.87
CA TYR A 128 7.86 4.57 9.07
C TYR A 128 6.93 5.17 10.12
N ASN A 129 7.48 5.84 11.14
CA ASN A 129 6.65 6.52 12.14
C ASN A 129 5.95 7.76 11.55
N SER A 130 6.55 8.41 10.55
CA SER A 130 6.03 9.62 9.93
C SER A 130 4.78 9.39 9.08
N ILE A 131 4.49 8.13 8.68
CA ILE A 131 3.33 7.78 7.85
C ILE A 131 2.14 7.27 8.70
N SER A 132 2.27 7.33 10.03
CA SER A 132 1.18 6.96 10.95
C SER A 132 0.15 8.08 11.04
N GLY A 133 -1.12 7.77 10.77
CA GLY A 133 -2.25 8.70 10.91
C GLY A 133 -2.40 9.69 9.76
N GLY A 134 -3.02 9.27 8.66
CA GLY A 134 -3.37 10.10 7.50
C GLY A 134 -4.74 9.76 6.92
N VAL A 135 -5.04 10.29 5.73
CA VAL A 135 -6.34 10.10 5.06
C VAL A 135 -6.21 9.40 3.71
N ILE A 136 -7.13 8.48 3.41
CA ILE A 136 -7.09 7.66 2.19
C ILE A 136 -7.03 8.49 0.90
N SER A 137 -7.63 9.68 0.88
CA SER A 137 -7.60 10.59 -0.27
C SER A 137 -6.20 11.08 -0.60
N GLU A 138 -5.37 11.38 0.42
CA GLU A 138 -3.98 11.76 0.21
C GLU A 138 -3.18 10.60 -0.38
N ALA A 139 -3.34 9.39 0.17
CA ALA A 139 -2.67 8.21 -0.38
C ALA A 139 -3.12 7.88 -1.81
N LEU A 140 -4.41 8.04 -2.14
CA LEU A 140 -4.90 7.85 -3.50
C LEU A 140 -4.29 8.88 -4.46
N LEU A 141 -4.17 10.14 -4.05
CA LEU A 141 -3.47 11.16 -4.83
C LEU A 141 -1.99 10.78 -5.03
N ASP A 142 -1.29 10.39 -3.96
CA ASP A 142 0.13 10.07 -4.02
C ASP A 142 0.43 8.82 -4.84
N LEU A 143 -0.48 7.85 -4.86
CA LEU A 143 -0.30 6.60 -5.62
C LEU A 143 -0.73 6.72 -7.09
N THR A 144 -1.64 7.65 -7.42
CA THR A 144 -2.22 7.73 -8.78
C THR A 144 -1.84 8.99 -9.55
N GLY A 145 -1.50 10.08 -8.85
CA GLY A 145 -1.37 11.43 -9.38
C GLY A 145 -2.68 12.02 -9.89
N ALA A 146 -3.82 11.39 -9.62
CA ALA A 146 -5.13 11.85 -10.06
C ALA A 146 -5.82 12.67 -8.96
N PRO A 147 -6.64 13.67 -9.31
CA PRO A 147 -7.49 14.36 -8.35
C PRO A 147 -8.40 13.39 -7.59
N THR A 148 -8.55 13.61 -6.29
CA THR A 148 -9.38 12.78 -5.41
C THR A 148 -10.56 13.57 -4.87
N GLU A 149 -11.72 12.92 -4.79
CA GLU A 149 -12.93 13.49 -4.21
C GLU A 149 -13.40 12.64 -3.04
N VAL A 150 -13.84 13.29 -1.96
CA VAL A 150 -14.38 12.64 -0.77
C VAL A 150 -15.86 12.99 -0.66
N VAL A 151 -16.69 11.96 -0.49
CA VAL A 151 -18.14 12.12 -0.29
C VAL A 151 -18.48 11.72 1.14
N HIS A 152 -19.09 12.63 1.88
CA HIS A 152 -19.53 12.38 3.25
C HIS A 152 -21.02 12.03 3.27
N PHE A 153 -21.36 10.81 3.65
CA PHE A 153 -22.76 10.36 3.70
C PHE A 153 -23.60 11.02 4.81
N ARG A 154 -22.95 11.76 5.72
CA ARG A 154 -23.62 12.52 6.80
C ARG A 154 -23.92 13.96 6.39
N ASP A 155 -23.54 14.39 5.19
CA ASP A 155 -23.84 15.73 4.68
C ASP A 155 -25.36 15.90 4.53
N PRO A 156 -25.98 16.97 5.08
CA PRO A 156 -27.41 17.21 4.92
C PRO A 156 -27.86 17.33 3.45
N ASP A 157 -26.96 17.71 2.55
CA ASP A 157 -27.23 17.84 1.12
C ASP A 157 -26.92 16.55 0.33
N PHE A 158 -26.63 15.43 1.01
CA PHE A 158 -26.34 14.15 0.36
C PHE A 158 -27.58 13.56 -0.33
N ASP A 159 -27.53 13.49 -1.66
CA ASP A 159 -28.51 12.80 -2.49
C ASP A 159 -27.98 11.41 -2.90
N ALA A 160 -28.63 10.36 -2.39
CA ALA A 160 -28.22 8.97 -2.61
C ALA A 160 -28.38 8.52 -4.08
N ASP A 161 -29.40 8.99 -4.79
CA ASP A 161 -29.65 8.60 -6.17
C ASP A 161 -28.66 9.28 -7.13
N LEU A 162 -28.40 10.57 -6.89
CA LEU A 162 -27.37 11.31 -7.63
C LEU A 162 -25.98 10.73 -7.36
N PHE A 163 -25.67 10.42 -6.10
CA PHE A 163 -24.42 9.78 -5.74
C PHE A 163 -24.27 8.41 -6.41
N TRP A 164 -25.31 7.57 -6.41
CA TRP A 164 -25.28 6.27 -7.07
C TRP A 164 -25.02 6.38 -8.57
N ALA A 165 -25.71 7.29 -9.26
CA ALA A 165 -25.49 7.54 -10.68
C ALA A 165 -24.04 7.98 -10.98
N ARG A 166 -23.50 8.87 -10.14
CA ARG A 166 -22.10 9.31 -10.23
C ARG A 166 -21.12 8.17 -9.97
N LEU A 167 -21.35 7.37 -8.93
CA LEU A 167 -20.50 6.25 -8.55
C LEU A 167 -20.42 5.21 -9.68
N VAL A 168 -21.56 4.84 -10.28
CA VAL A 168 -21.59 3.93 -11.44
C VAL A 168 -20.77 4.48 -12.60
N THR A 169 -20.88 5.79 -12.87
CA THR A 169 -20.10 6.46 -13.93
C THR A 169 -18.60 6.38 -13.67
N LEU A 170 -18.17 6.64 -12.43
CA LEU A 170 -16.76 6.56 -12.02
C LEU A 170 -16.21 5.14 -12.15
N LEU A 171 -16.96 4.14 -11.69
CA LEU A 171 -16.56 2.73 -11.78
C LEU A 171 -16.47 2.27 -13.25
N GLN A 172 -17.39 2.70 -14.12
CA GLN A 172 -17.32 2.42 -15.55
C GLN A 172 -16.14 3.09 -16.25
N ALA A 173 -15.72 4.27 -15.79
CA ALA A 173 -14.48 4.92 -16.23
C ALA A 173 -13.21 4.25 -15.65
N GLY A 174 -13.38 3.27 -14.77
CA GLY A 174 -12.29 2.56 -14.08
C GLY A 174 -11.66 3.37 -12.95
N CYS A 175 -12.26 4.46 -12.49
CA CYS A 175 -11.73 5.24 -11.39
C CYS A 175 -11.62 4.36 -10.12
N PRO A 176 -10.47 4.37 -9.42
CA PRO A 176 -10.35 3.68 -8.15
C PRO A 176 -11.26 4.34 -7.11
N VAL A 177 -11.98 3.53 -6.33
CA VAL A 177 -12.89 4.01 -5.28
C VAL A 177 -12.58 3.26 -3.99
N GLY A 178 -12.42 4.01 -2.90
CA GLY A 178 -12.29 3.47 -1.55
C GLY A 178 -13.40 4.00 -0.65
N CYS A 179 -13.71 3.27 0.41
CA CYS A 179 -14.61 3.70 1.46
C CYS A 179 -14.00 3.42 2.83
N GLY A 180 -14.37 4.24 3.82
CA GLY A 180 -13.93 4.04 5.19
C GLY A 180 -14.88 4.71 6.17
N THR A 181 -14.75 4.34 7.44
CA THR A 181 -15.48 4.95 8.55
C THR A 181 -14.60 5.99 9.23
N SER A 182 -15.19 7.12 9.59
CA SER A 182 -14.49 8.13 10.39
C SER A 182 -14.26 7.64 11.83
N ALA A 183 -13.18 8.13 12.47
CA ALA A 183 -12.90 7.84 13.87
C ALA A 183 -14.02 8.33 14.82
N GLU A 184 -14.72 9.42 14.47
CA GLU A 184 -15.89 9.91 15.22
C GLU A 184 -17.00 8.86 15.28
N THR A 185 -17.18 8.08 14.22
CA THR A 185 -18.16 6.98 14.20
C THR A 185 -17.76 5.85 15.16
N ILE A 186 -16.47 5.63 15.39
CA ILE A 186 -15.97 4.60 16.33
C ILE A 186 -16.20 5.04 17.78
N GLU A 187 -15.91 6.32 18.10
CA GLU A 187 -16.20 6.90 19.41
C GLU A 187 -17.72 6.96 19.71
N GLU A 188 -18.55 7.34 18.73
CA GLU A 188 -20.01 7.35 18.86
C GLU A 188 -20.59 5.94 19.08
N LEU A 189 -19.94 4.91 18.51
CA LEU A 189 -20.32 3.51 18.68
C LEU A 189 -19.71 2.87 19.94
N GLY A 190 -18.88 3.60 20.69
CA GLY A 190 -18.23 3.11 21.91
C GLY A 190 -17.28 1.94 21.68
N LEU A 191 -16.65 1.87 20.51
CA LEU A 191 -15.71 0.82 20.12
C LEU A 191 -14.25 1.24 20.30
#